data_AF-A0A7C3RNT0-F1
#
_entry.id   AF-A0A7C3RNT0-F1
#
_cell.length_a   1.000
_cell.length_b   1.000
_cell.length_c   1.000
_cell.angle_alpha   90.00
_cell.angle_beta   90.00
_cell.angle_gamma   90.00
#
_symmetry.space_group_name_H-M   'P 1'
#
loop_
_entity.id
_entity.type
_entity.pdbx_description
1 polymer ?
#
loop_
_entity_poly.entity_id
_entity_poly.type
_entity_poly.pdbx_seq_one_letter_code
_entity_poly.pdbx_strand_id
1 'polypeptide(L)'
;WHAGDFVDLDIPMHAELIEANPLVEETLNQVAIKRGPIVYCLESADLPDGVHVTDVIVPADIELRARYDSRLLGGVVVLDATLLAKPAGDWTGRLYREFSPPTLRPVNTKLIPYALWGNRGRGEMTVWMPVVLR
;
A
#
# COMPACT_ATOMS: atom_id res chain seq x y z
N TRP A 1 0.30 28.81 -31.27
CA TRP A 1 0.75 29.75 -30.24
C TRP A 1 0.67 31.16 -30.76
N HIS A 2 -0.50 31.76 -30.56
CA HIS A 2 -0.82 33.17 -30.76
C HIS A 2 -1.36 33.74 -29.45
N ALA A 3 -1.49 35.07 -29.39
CA ALA A 3 -2.12 35.72 -28.25
C ALA A 3 -3.58 35.23 -28.10
N GLY A 4 -3.89 34.67 -26.92
CA GLY A 4 -5.21 34.09 -26.61
C GLY A 4 -5.29 32.57 -26.69
N ASP A 5 -4.24 31.88 -27.18
CA ASP A 5 -4.20 30.42 -27.13
C ASP A 5 -4.10 29.94 -25.67
N PHE A 6 -5.03 29.09 -25.23
CA PHE A 6 -4.93 28.35 -23.98
C PHE A 6 -4.95 26.84 -24.27
N VAL A 7 -4.21 26.08 -23.47
CA VAL A 7 -4.27 24.63 -23.47
C VAL A 7 -4.72 24.22 -22.08
N ASP A 8 -5.88 23.58 -22.02
CA ASP A 8 -6.39 22.93 -20.83
C ASP A 8 -6.12 21.42 -20.95
N LEU A 9 -5.66 20.82 -19.86
CA LEU A 9 -5.22 19.44 -19.84
C LEU A 9 -5.83 18.74 -18.63
N ASP A 10 -6.71 17.80 -18.92
CA ASP A 10 -7.25 16.88 -17.93
C ASP A 10 -6.44 15.58 -17.96
N ILE A 11 -5.66 15.33 -16.92
CA ILE A 11 -4.91 14.08 -16.75
C ILE A 11 -5.58 13.27 -15.64
N PRO A 12 -6.21 12.13 -15.97
CA PRO A 12 -6.83 11.28 -14.97
C PRO A 12 -5.81 10.74 -13.97
N MET A 13 -6.09 10.94 -12.68
CA MET A 13 -5.24 10.51 -11.56
C MET A 13 -5.85 9.29 -10.86
N HIS A 14 -5.95 8.18 -11.60
CA HIS A 14 -6.42 6.90 -11.06
C HIS A 14 -5.40 6.29 -10.11
N ALA A 15 -5.88 5.59 -9.08
CA ALA A 15 -5.05 4.73 -8.26
C ALA A 15 -4.94 3.37 -8.95
N GLU A 16 -3.73 2.83 -9.05
CA GLU A 16 -3.41 1.66 -9.86
C GLU A 16 -2.51 0.70 -9.07
N LEU A 17 -2.75 -0.60 -9.27
CA LEU A 17 -1.79 -1.64 -8.88
C LEU A 17 -0.74 -1.77 -9.98
N ILE A 18 0.53 -1.78 -9.59
CA ILE A 18 1.68 -1.89 -10.47
C ILE A 18 2.38 -3.20 -10.18
N GLU A 19 2.46 -4.04 -11.20
CA GLU A 19 3.25 -5.27 -11.20
C GLU A 19 4.62 -5.00 -11.81
N ALA A 20 5.67 -5.61 -11.23
CA ALA A 20 7.00 -5.55 -11.81
C ALA A 20 7.16 -6.60 -12.93
N ASN A 21 8.16 -6.39 -13.79
CA ASN A 21 8.58 -7.46 -14.69
C ASN A 21 9.01 -8.69 -13.86
N PRO A 22 8.65 -9.93 -14.25
CA PRO A 22 8.99 -11.14 -13.50
C PRO A 22 10.48 -11.38 -13.25
N LEU A 23 11.36 -10.74 -14.04
CA LEU A 23 12.82 -10.79 -13.81
C LEU A 23 13.26 -9.99 -12.57
N VAL A 24 12.37 -9.20 -11.96
CA VAL A 24 12.60 -8.50 -10.69
C VAL A 24 12.18 -9.43 -9.55
N GLU A 25 13.06 -10.38 -9.24
CA GLU A 25 12.77 -11.50 -8.32
C GLU A 25 12.26 -11.07 -6.94
N GLU A 26 12.76 -9.96 -6.39
CA GLU A 26 12.35 -9.44 -5.07
C GLU A 26 10.89 -9.02 -4.98
N THR A 27 10.24 -8.78 -6.12
CA THR A 27 8.86 -8.28 -6.22
C THR A 27 7.89 -9.32 -6.80
N LEU A 28 8.34 -10.56 -6.96
CA LEU A 28 7.48 -11.64 -7.44
C LEU A 28 6.26 -11.83 -6.53
N ASN A 29 5.08 -11.93 -7.14
CA ASN A 29 3.78 -12.01 -6.46
C ASN A 29 3.47 -10.79 -5.56
N GLN A 30 4.09 -9.64 -5.83
CA GLN A 30 3.82 -8.39 -5.13
C GLN A 30 3.35 -7.32 -6.10
N VAL A 31 2.60 -6.36 -5.57
CA VAL A 31 2.19 -5.14 -6.28
C VAL A 31 2.62 -3.91 -5.49
N ALA A 32 2.97 -2.86 -6.21
CA ALA A 32 3.06 -1.52 -5.67
C ALA A 32 1.76 -0.75 -5.98
N ILE A 33 1.43 0.25 -5.17
CA ILE A 33 0.28 1.12 -5.42
C ILE A 33 0.77 2.50 -5.83
N LYS A 34 0.23 3.04 -6.92
CA LYS A 34 0.49 4.43 -7.31
C LYS A 34 -0.81 5.19 -7.59
N ARG A 35 -0.74 6.51 -7.57
CA ARG A 35 -1.77 7.40 -8.11
C ARG A 35 -1.14 8.51 -8.92
N GLY A 36 -1.40 8.54 -10.22
CA GLY A 36 -0.70 9.45 -11.13
C GLY A 36 0.83 9.18 -11.12
N PRO A 37 1.67 10.21 -10.88
CA PRO A 37 3.12 10.04 -10.81
C PRO A 37 3.63 9.59 -9.43
N ILE A 38 2.75 9.46 -8.43
CA ILE A 38 3.15 9.28 -7.03
C ILE A 38 3.00 7.81 -6.63
N VAL A 39 4.10 7.22 -6.15
CA VAL A 39 4.11 5.89 -5.50
C VAL A 39 3.71 6.02 -4.04
N TYR A 40 2.90 5.09 -3.56
CA TYR A 40 2.39 5.04 -2.19
C TYR A 40 3.06 3.92 -1.40
N CYS A 41 3.08 4.07 -0.08
CA CYS A 41 3.59 3.07 0.86
C CYS A 41 2.63 2.91 2.05
N LEU A 42 2.78 1.78 2.73
CA LEU A 42 2.12 1.48 3.99
C LEU A 42 3.13 1.64 5.14
N GLU A 43 2.74 2.35 6.21
CA GLU A 43 3.53 2.47 7.44
C GLU A 43 2.88 1.69 8.59
N SER A 44 3.69 1.20 9.54
CA SER A 44 3.17 0.63 10.81
C SER A 44 2.21 1.57 11.54
N ALA A 45 2.40 2.89 11.43
CA ALA A 45 1.54 3.90 12.05
C ALA A 45 0.10 3.93 11.49
N ASP A 46 -0.15 3.30 10.34
CA ASP A 46 -1.48 3.18 9.73
C ASP A 46 -2.08 1.78 9.90
N LEU A 47 -1.43 0.91 10.67
CA LEU A 47 -1.88 -0.43 10.97
C LEU A 47 -2.39 -0.54 12.42
N PRO A 48 -3.34 -1.45 12.70
CA PRO A 48 -3.73 -1.77 14.06
C PRO A 48 -2.57 -2.33 14.88
N ASP A 49 -2.65 -2.18 16.20
CA ASP A 49 -1.66 -2.76 17.12
C ASP A 49 -1.50 -4.27 16.89
N GLY A 50 -0.25 -4.71 16.79
CA GLY A 50 0.12 -6.12 16.57
C GLY A 50 0.01 -6.61 15.12
N VAL A 51 -0.34 -5.74 14.16
CA VAL A 51 -0.27 -6.05 12.72
C VAL A 51 1.00 -5.43 12.13
N HIS A 52 1.87 -6.26 11.56
CA HIS A 52 3.10 -5.80 10.91
C HIS A 52 2.89 -5.55 9.43
N VAL A 53 3.75 -4.74 8.81
CA VAL A 53 3.71 -4.49 7.36
C VAL A 53 3.97 -5.78 6.55
N THR A 54 4.62 -6.77 7.15
CA THR A 54 4.87 -8.09 6.56
C THR A 54 3.67 -9.04 6.65
N ASP A 55 2.66 -8.69 7.44
CA ASP A 55 1.45 -9.49 7.62
C ASP A 55 0.37 -9.14 6.61
N VAL A 56 0.51 -8.02 5.89
CA VAL A 56 -0.54 -7.53 4.98
C VAL A 56 -0.43 -8.11 3.57
N ILE A 57 -1.59 -8.28 2.96
CA ILE A 57 -1.78 -8.79 1.61
C ILE A 57 -2.81 -7.87 0.92
N VAL A 58 -2.56 -7.54 -0.34
CA VAL A 58 -3.44 -6.74 -1.20
C VAL A 58 -4.41 -7.68 -1.94
N PRO A 59 -5.73 -7.56 -1.76
CA PRO A 59 -6.69 -8.19 -2.68
C PRO A 59 -6.54 -7.61 -4.08
N ALA A 60 -6.53 -8.46 -5.12
CA ALA A 60 -6.42 -7.99 -6.50
C ALA A 60 -7.62 -7.12 -6.95
N ASP A 61 -8.77 -7.25 -6.27
CA ASP A 61 -9.97 -6.45 -6.48
C ASP A 61 -10.13 -5.30 -5.48
N ILE A 62 -9.02 -4.85 -4.87
CA ILE A 62 -9.02 -3.77 -3.87
C ILE A 62 -9.59 -2.46 -4.43
N GLU A 63 -10.47 -1.83 -3.66
CA GLU A 63 -10.91 -0.47 -3.92
C GLU A 63 -9.97 0.53 -3.22
N LEU A 64 -9.40 1.45 -4.01
CA LEU A 64 -8.49 2.50 -3.55
C LEU A 64 -9.18 3.86 -3.63
N ARG A 65 -9.55 4.42 -2.48
CA ARG A 65 -10.23 5.72 -2.43
C ARG A 65 -9.26 6.83 -2.11
N ALA A 66 -9.00 7.70 -3.09
CA ALA A 66 -8.22 8.90 -2.87
C ALA A 66 -8.98 9.91 -2.01
N ARG A 67 -8.33 10.44 -0.97
CA ARG A 67 -8.87 11.49 -0.11
C ARG A 67 -7.75 12.46 0.28
N TYR A 68 -8.03 13.76 0.17
CA TYR A 68 -7.12 14.77 0.73
C TYR A 68 -7.29 14.87 2.24
N ASP A 69 -6.17 14.83 2.97
CA ASP A 69 -6.12 15.01 4.41
C ASP A 69 -5.23 16.21 4.76
N SER A 70 -5.87 17.33 5.08
CA SER A 70 -5.19 18.58 5.42
C SER A 70 -4.42 18.55 6.75
N ARG A 71 -4.70 17.57 7.61
CA ARG A 71 -4.11 17.45 8.96
C ARG A 71 -2.91 16.51 8.99
N LEU A 72 -2.70 15.73 7.93
CA LEU A 72 -1.63 14.75 7.83
C LEU A 72 -0.49 15.31 6.98
N LEU A 73 0.74 15.27 7.51
CA LEU A 73 1.98 15.50 6.74
C LEU A 73 1.98 16.80 5.91
N GLY A 74 1.43 17.89 6.46
CA GLY A 74 1.37 19.19 5.78
C GLY A 74 0.30 19.29 4.68
N GLY A 75 -0.62 18.34 4.61
CA GLY A 75 -1.70 18.30 3.63
C GLY A 75 -1.39 17.38 2.46
N VAL A 76 -1.93 16.17 2.48
CA VAL A 76 -1.56 15.11 1.54
C VAL A 76 -2.77 14.35 1.01
N VAL A 77 -2.69 13.84 -0.21
CA VAL A 77 -3.65 12.84 -0.70
C VAL A 77 -3.23 11.47 -0.18
N VAL A 78 -4.10 10.82 0.57
CA VAL A 78 -3.96 9.42 0.99
C VAL A 78 -4.85 8.52 0.14
N LEU A 79 -4.55 7.22 0.15
CA LEU A 79 -5.45 6.19 -0.40
C LEU A 79 -6.03 5.39 0.76
N ASP A 80 -7.31 5.61 1.07
CA ASP A 80 -8.03 4.75 2.02
C ASP A 80 -8.28 3.40 1.35
N ALA A 81 -8.02 2.30 2.06
CA ALA A 81 -8.04 0.95 1.51
C ALA A 81 -8.38 -0.11 2.58
N THR A 82 -8.87 -1.27 2.12
CA THR A 82 -9.05 -2.46 2.96
C THR A 82 -8.07 -3.54 2.52
N LEU A 83 -7.03 -3.78 3.32
CA LEU A 83 -6.08 -4.88 3.11
C LEU A 83 -6.53 -6.14 3.84
N LEU A 84 -5.81 -7.24 3.62
CA LEU A 84 -5.96 -8.48 4.38
C LEU A 84 -4.74 -8.68 5.26
N ALA A 85 -4.94 -8.81 6.57
CA ALA A 85 -3.88 -9.23 7.48
C ALA A 85 -3.89 -10.75 7.65
N LYS A 86 -2.70 -11.34 7.55
CA LYS A 86 -2.38 -12.72 7.87
C LYS A 86 -1.73 -12.75 9.26
N PRO A 87 -2.42 -13.24 10.30
CA PRO A 87 -1.80 -13.38 11.61
C PRO A 87 -0.56 -14.28 11.52
N ALA A 88 0.57 -13.83 12.09
CA ALA A 88 1.81 -14.60 12.09
C ALA A 88 1.63 -15.99 12.75
N GLY A 89 0.73 -16.10 13.73
CA GLY A 89 0.54 -17.31 14.55
C GLY A 89 1.66 -17.48 15.56
N ASP A 90 1.67 -18.59 16.30
CA ASP A 90 2.72 -18.86 17.29
C ASP A 90 4.00 -19.42 16.63
N TRP A 91 5.09 -18.69 16.82
CA TRP A 91 6.45 -19.05 16.38
C TRP A 91 7.40 -19.31 17.56
N THR A 92 6.90 -19.31 18.79
CA THR A 92 7.73 -19.46 20.00
C THR A 92 8.53 -20.75 19.94
N GLY A 93 9.87 -20.62 19.92
CA GLY A 93 10.80 -21.75 19.86
C GLY A 93 10.79 -22.52 18.53
N ARG A 94 10.25 -21.95 17.44
CA ARG A 94 10.13 -22.63 16.13
C ARG A 94 10.69 -21.75 15.01
N LEU A 95 11.62 -22.29 14.22
CA LEU A 95 12.04 -21.70 12.95
C LEU A 95 11.21 -22.20 11.76
N TYR A 96 10.73 -23.44 11.84
CA TYR A 96 9.91 -24.09 10.82
C TYR A 96 8.67 -24.74 11.45
N ARG A 97 7.56 -24.78 10.71
CA ARG A 97 6.33 -25.51 11.05
C ARG A 97 5.64 -26.00 9.78
N GLU A 98 4.82 -27.02 9.90
CA GLU A 98 3.97 -27.46 8.79
C GLU A 98 3.03 -26.34 8.34
N PHE A 99 2.78 -26.28 7.03
CA PHE A 99 1.91 -25.28 6.46
C PHE A 99 0.46 -25.50 6.90
N SER A 100 -0.18 -24.43 7.34
CA SER A 100 -1.62 -24.39 7.59
C SER A 100 -2.18 -23.12 6.95
N PRO A 101 -3.27 -23.22 6.16
CA PRO A 101 -3.89 -22.04 5.55
C PRO A 101 -4.28 -21.00 6.61
N PRO A 102 -3.81 -19.75 6.51
CA PRO A 102 -4.17 -18.73 7.48
C PRO A 102 -5.60 -18.24 7.25
N THR A 103 -6.28 -17.87 8.34
CA THR A 103 -7.50 -17.06 8.24
C THR A 103 -7.11 -15.60 8.05
N LEU A 104 -7.37 -15.07 6.86
CA LEU A 104 -7.15 -13.66 6.55
C LEU A 104 -8.25 -12.80 7.19
N ARG A 105 -7.87 -11.62 7.69
CA ARG A 105 -8.80 -10.67 8.31
C ARG A 105 -8.71 -9.32 7.62
N PRO A 106 -9.84 -8.67 7.28
CA PRO A 106 -9.84 -7.32 6.73
C PRO A 106 -9.21 -6.31 7.71
N VAL A 107 -8.38 -5.42 7.17
CA VAL A 107 -7.78 -4.31 7.91
C VAL A 107 -8.00 -3.03 7.12
N ASN A 108 -8.77 -2.12 7.70
CA ASN A 108 -8.92 -0.77 7.17
C ASN A 108 -7.64 0.01 7.46
N THR A 109 -7.07 0.60 6.42
CA THR A 109 -5.83 1.36 6.51
C THR A 109 -5.86 2.52 5.52
N LYS A 110 -4.78 3.30 5.51
CA LYS A 110 -4.50 4.31 4.51
C LYS A 110 -3.07 4.18 4.05
N LEU A 111 -2.85 4.32 2.75
CA LEU A 111 -1.51 4.47 2.18
C LEU A 111 -1.18 5.95 2.03
N ILE A 112 0.09 6.29 2.26
CA ILE A 112 0.60 7.64 2.08
C ILE A 112 1.63 7.69 0.93
N PRO A 113 1.92 8.85 0.34
CA PRO A 113 3.03 8.99 -0.62
C PRO A 113 4.35 8.52 0.00
N TYR A 114 5.08 7.69 -0.74
CA TYR A 114 6.36 7.11 -0.31
C TYR A 114 7.37 8.18 0.16
N ALA A 115 7.44 9.30 -0.57
CA ALA A 115 8.35 10.40 -0.25
C ALA A 115 8.11 11.05 1.13
N LEU A 116 6.97 10.78 1.78
CA LEU A 116 6.60 11.35 3.08
C LEU A 116 6.74 10.35 4.24
N TRP A 117 7.17 9.12 3.96
CA TRP A 117 7.49 8.11 4.98
C TRP A 117 8.51 8.62 6.01
N GLY A 118 8.45 8.10 7.24
CA GLY A 118 9.45 8.35 8.28
C GLY A 118 9.29 9.68 9.02
N ASN A 119 8.22 10.43 8.72
CA ASN A 119 7.91 11.72 9.34
C ASN A 119 6.93 11.60 10.53
N ARG A 120 6.55 10.37 10.93
CA ARG A 120 5.57 10.11 12.00
C ARG A 120 6.11 9.26 13.15
N GLY A 121 7.44 9.23 13.29
CA GLY A 121 8.15 8.39 14.26
C GLY A 121 8.79 7.17 13.61
N ARG A 122 9.39 6.32 14.44
CA ARG A 122 10.02 5.07 13.99
C ARG A 122 8.93 4.04 13.72
N GLY A 123 9.02 3.36 12.58
CA GLY A 123 8.10 2.29 12.19
C GLY A 123 8.61 1.58 10.96
N GLU A 124 8.02 0.43 10.67
CA GLU A 124 8.27 -0.33 9.45
C GLU A 124 7.50 0.31 8.30
N MET A 125 7.97 0.07 7.08
CA MET A 125 7.30 0.51 5.87
C MET A 125 7.52 -0.48 4.74
N THR A 126 6.51 -0.61 3.88
CA THR A 126 6.64 -1.32 2.61
C THR A 126 5.97 -0.58 1.46
N VAL A 127 6.53 -0.75 0.27
CA VAL A 127 5.97 -0.29 -1.02
C VAL A 127 5.37 -1.46 -1.79
N TRP A 128 6.10 -2.56 -1.86
CA TRP A 128 5.68 -3.79 -2.53
C TRP A 128 5.03 -4.72 -1.52
N MET A 129 3.79 -5.11 -1.79
CA MET A 129 3.00 -5.96 -0.90
C MET A 129 2.52 -7.19 -1.66
N PRO A 130 2.51 -8.38 -1.02
CA PRO A 130 1.96 -9.58 -1.63
C PRO A 130 0.53 -9.34 -2.13
N VAL A 131 0.23 -9.82 -3.33
CA VAL A 131 -1.12 -9.77 -3.91
C VAL A 131 -1.78 -11.14 -3.86
N VAL A 132 -3.09 -11.18 -3.65
CA VAL A 132 -3.89 -12.40 -3.73
C VAL A 132 -5.08 -12.22 -4.66
N LEU A 133 -5.28 -13.21 -5.54
CA LEU A 133 -6.49 -13.30 -6.36
C LEU A 133 -7.62 -13.87 -5.48
N ARG A 134 -8.82 -13.31 -5.62
CA ARG A 134 -10.02 -13.92 -4.99
C ARG A 134 -10.44 -15.19 -5.72
#